data_AF-A0A529ZE27-F1
#
_entry.id   AF-A0A529ZE27-F1
#
_cell.length_a   1.000
_cell.length_b   1.000
_cell.length_c   1.000
_cell.angle_alpha   90.00
_cell.angle_beta   90.00
_cell.angle_gamma   90.00
#
_symmetry.space_group_name_H-M   'P 1'
#
loop_
_entity.id
_entity.type
_entity.pdbx_description
1 polymer ?
#
loop_
_entity_poly.entity_id
_entity_poly.type
_entity_poly.pdbx_seq_one_letter_code
_entity_poly.pdbx_strand_id
1 'polypeptide(L)'
;PKQMRRSKVREAIAAADAILCDANLPTAALERLVALAGSRPVFTIAVSPAKVVRLAPLLSDLSLLFMNRREAAALVGAEMSGEALVDALRQVGLNAGVITAGSAPVLGYDDTGIFELD
;
A
#
# COMPACT_ATOMS: atom_id res chain seq x y z
N PRO A 1 -10.24 15.80 1.12
CA PRO A 1 -9.86 16.82 0.10
C PRO A 1 -11.00 17.10 -0.91
N LYS A 2 -11.03 18.29 -1.56
CA LYS A 2 -12.16 18.74 -2.42
C LYS A 2 -12.50 17.76 -3.55
N GLN A 3 -11.49 17.12 -4.18
CA GLN A 3 -11.72 16.17 -5.28
C GLN A 3 -12.48 14.90 -4.83
N MET A 4 -12.12 14.34 -3.67
CA MET A 4 -12.80 13.19 -3.05
C MET A 4 -14.24 13.45 -2.58
N ARG A 5 -14.75 14.68 -2.76
CA ARG A 5 -16.15 15.05 -2.46
C ARG A 5 -17.02 15.12 -3.72
N ARG A 6 -16.43 15.05 -4.92
CA ARG A 6 -17.19 15.10 -6.19
C ARG A 6 -18.02 13.82 -6.37
N SER A 7 -19.24 13.96 -6.89
CA SER A 7 -20.15 12.82 -7.11
C SER A 7 -19.54 11.80 -8.07
N LYS A 8 -18.95 12.27 -9.18
CA LYS A 8 -18.27 11.42 -10.17
C LYS A 8 -17.22 10.49 -9.59
N VAL A 9 -16.48 10.93 -8.56
CA VAL A 9 -15.47 10.07 -7.90
C VAL A 9 -16.15 8.96 -7.12
N ARG A 10 -17.24 9.26 -6.41
CA ARG A 10 -18.00 8.25 -5.67
C ARG A 10 -18.68 7.26 -6.61
N GLU A 11 -19.25 7.75 -7.70
CA GLU A 11 -19.88 6.93 -8.73
C GLU A 11 -18.86 5.98 -9.38
N ALA A 12 -17.67 6.49 -9.73
CA ALA A 12 -16.59 5.67 -10.27
C ALA A 12 -16.12 4.60 -9.28
N ILE A 13 -15.96 4.94 -8.00
CA ILE A 13 -15.60 3.97 -6.96
C ILE A 13 -16.70 2.91 -6.78
N ALA A 14 -17.98 3.32 -6.77
CA ALA A 14 -19.09 2.40 -6.60
C ALA A 14 -19.20 1.38 -7.76
N ALA A 15 -18.85 1.80 -8.98
CA ALA A 15 -18.87 0.96 -10.18
C ALA A 15 -17.61 0.11 -10.38
N ALA A 16 -16.55 0.32 -9.59
CA ALA A 16 -15.30 -0.42 -9.72
C ALA A 16 -15.30 -1.71 -8.90
N ASP A 17 -14.63 -2.74 -9.42
CA ASP A 17 -14.38 -4.00 -8.71
C ASP A 17 -13.22 -3.88 -7.72
N ALA A 18 -12.26 -2.99 -8.00
CA ALA A 18 -11.10 -2.70 -7.17
C ALA A 18 -10.62 -1.26 -7.38
N ILE A 19 -9.83 -0.75 -6.44
CA ILE A 19 -9.26 0.59 -6.50
C ILE A 19 -7.73 0.50 -6.49
N LEU A 20 -7.10 1.23 -7.39
CA LEU A 20 -5.67 1.50 -7.36
C LEU A 20 -5.44 2.98 -7.07
N CYS A 21 -4.67 3.30 -6.05
CA CYS A 21 -4.24 4.66 -5.75
C CYS A 21 -2.75 4.74 -5.41
N ASP A 22 -2.27 5.94 -5.08
CA ASP A 22 -0.86 6.14 -4.74
C ASP A 22 -0.69 7.12 -3.57
N ALA A 23 0.50 7.11 -2.98
CA ALA A 23 0.84 7.97 -1.85
C ALA A 23 1.08 9.44 -2.24
N ASN A 24 0.85 9.87 -3.49
CA ASN A 24 0.81 11.30 -3.83
C ASN A 24 -0.37 11.99 -3.14
N LEU A 25 -1.46 11.26 -2.91
CA LEU A 25 -2.60 11.75 -2.17
C LEU A 25 -2.22 12.06 -0.71
N PRO A 26 -2.71 13.17 -0.14
CA PRO A 26 -2.62 13.41 1.29
C PRO A 26 -3.34 12.32 2.09
N THR A 27 -2.90 12.03 3.32
CA THR A 27 -3.52 11.03 4.22
C THR A 27 -5.04 11.17 4.30
N ALA A 28 -5.57 12.38 4.52
CA ALA A 28 -7.02 12.63 4.57
C ALA A 28 -7.78 12.37 3.26
N ALA A 29 -7.09 12.30 2.10
CA ALA A 29 -7.69 11.82 0.86
C ALA A 29 -7.69 10.29 0.79
N LEU A 30 -6.59 9.66 1.19
CA LEU A 30 -6.45 8.20 1.24
C LEU A 30 -7.47 7.59 2.20
N GLU A 31 -7.61 8.12 3.42
CA GLU A 31 -8.61 7.68 4.40
C GLU A 31 -10.03 7.73 3.82
N ARG A 32 -10.35 8.83 3.13
CA ARG A 32 -11.66 8.99 2.50
C ARG A 32 -11.85 8.06 1.30
N LEU A 33 -10.80 7.77 0.54
CA LEU A 33 -10.84 6.84 -0.58
C LEU A 33 -11.10 5.42 -0.08
N VAL A 34 -10.35 4.98 0.92
CA VAL A 34 -10.52 3.67 1.59
C VAL A 34 -11.92 3.55 2.18
N ALA A 35 -12.41 4.57 2.89
CA ALA A 35 -13.77 4.57 3.43
C ALA A 35 -14.86 4.48 2.34
N LEU A 36 -14.64 5.09 1.16
CA LEU A 36 -15.56 5.01 0.03
C LEU A 36 -15.47 3.66 -0.70
N ALA A 37 -14.33 2.98 -0.64
CA ALA A 37 -14.13 1.65 -1.22
C ALA A 37 -15.06 0.61 -0.58
N GLY A 38 -15.25 0.72 0.74
CA GLY A 38 -15.96 -0.28 1.53
C GLY A 38 -15.22 -1.61 1.49
N SER A 39 -15.90 -2.68 1.09
CA SER A 39 -15.30 -4.02 0.97
C SER A 39 -14.51 -4.24 -0.31
N ARG A 40 -14.38 -3.24 -1.19
CA ARG A 40 -13.62 -3.38 -2.44
C ARG A 40 -12.12 -3.42 -2.14
N PRO A 41 -11.36 -4.28 -2.81
CA PRO A 41 -9.91 -4.30 -2.68
C PRO A 41 -9.28 -2.93 -2.99
N VAL A 42 -8.33 -2.51 -2.15
CA VAL A 42 -7.56 -1.28 -2.33
C VAL A 42 -6.08 -1.61 -2.50
N PHE A 43 -5.58 -1.40 -3.70
CA PHE A 43 -4.18 -1.50 -4.07
C PHE A 43 -3.54 -0.12 -4.02
N THR A 44 -2.29 -0.05 -3.57
CA THR A 44 -1.60 1.23 -3.45
C THR A 44 -0.16 1.18 -3.95
N ILE A 45 0.33 2.30 -4.50
CA ILE A 45 1.73 2.51 -4.88
C ILE A 45 2.38 3.48 -3.88
N ALA A 46 3.54 3.10 -3.32
CA ALA A 46 4.25 3.85 -2.28
C ALA A 46 4.85 5.19 -2.76
N VAL A 47 5.18 5.31 -4.05
CA VAL A 47 5.73 6.50 -4.73
C VAL A 47 7.13 6.94 -4.28
N SER A 48 7.34 7.15 -2.97
CA SER A 48 8.65 7.51 -2.41
C SER A 48 8.71 7.29 -0.90
N PRO A 49 9.91 7.20 -0.29
CA PRO A 49 10.06 7.04 1.16
C PRO A 49 9.36 8.14 1.98
N ALA A 50 9.35 9.38 1.50
CA ALA A 50 8.70 10.49 2.19
C ALA A 50 7.16 10.49 2.07
N LYS A 51 6.61 9.76 1.10
CA LYS A 51 5.17 9.73 0.82
C LYS A 51 4.50 8.48 1.39
N VAL A 52 5.19 7.34 1.35
CA VAL A 52 4.62 6.06 1.80
C VAL A 52 4.14 6.10 3.26
N VAL A 53 4.80 6.87 4.12
CA VAL A 53 4.40 7.08 5.53
C VAL A 53 2.98 7.65 5.68
N ARG A 54 2.41 8.26 4.63
CA ARG A 54 1.01 8.74 4.63
C ARG A 54 0.00 7.60 4.69
N LEU A 55 0.41 6.39 4.36
CA LEU A 55 -0.39 5.17 4.38
C LEU A 55 -0.40 4.48 5.74
N ALA A 56 0.46 4.89 6.69
CA ALA A 56 0.58 4.25 8.00
C ALA A 56 -0.77 4.03 8.71
N PRO A 57 -1.74 4.98 8.70
CA PRO A 57 -3.04 4.77 9.35
C PRO A 57 -3.97 3.78 8.63
N LEU A 58 -3.60 3.33 7.43
CA LEU A 58 -4.46 2.58 6.51
C LEU A 58 -3.89 1.21 6.14
N LEU A 59 -2.70 0.85 6.63
CA LEU A 59 -1.98 -0.35 6.16
C LEU A 59 -2.80 -1.63 6.30
N SER A 60 -3.58 -1.75 7.37
CA SER A 60 -4.47 -2.89 7.62
C SER A 60 -5.69 -2.96 6.69
N ASP A 61 -6.06 -1.84 6.07
CA ASP A 61 -7.19 -1.75 5.14
C ASP A 61 -6.76 -1.95 3.68
N LEU A 62 -5.45 -1.99 3.41
CA LEU A 62 -4.92 -2.21 2.07
C LEU A 62 -4.95 -3.69 1.72
N SER A 63 -5.36 -3.98 0.50
CA SER A 63 -5.25 -5.34 -0.05
C SER A 63 -3.81 -5.67 -0.42
N LEU A 64 -3.05 -4.69 -0.93
CA LEU A 64 -1.64 -4.85 -1.26
C LEU A 64 -0.97 -3.48 -1.49
N LEU A 65 0.28 -3.34 -1.04
CA LEU A 65 1.13 -2.16 -1.31
C LEU A 65 2.33 -2.53 -2.18
N PHE A 66 2.50 -1.82 -3.30
CA PHE A 66 3.69 -1.88 -4.15
C PHE A 66 4.72 -0.86 -3.68
N MET A 67 5.94 -1.33 -3.43
CA MET A 67 7.04 -0.50 -2.94
C MET A 67 8.41 -1.01 -3.38
N ASN A 68 9.45 -0.21 -3.17
CA ASN A 68 10.84 -0.68 -3.16
C ASN A 68 11.35 -0.83 -1.72
N ARG A 69 12.58 -1.33 -1.58
CA ARG A 69 13.22 -1.53 -0.25
C ARG A 69 13.30 -0.26 0.60
N ARG A 70 13.57 0.90 0.00
CA ARG A 70 13.71 2.18 0.72
C ARG A 70 12.37 2.69 1.25
N GLU A 71 11.30 2.44 0.50
CA GLU A 71 9.93 2.75 0.92
C GLU A 71 9.47 1.80 2.02
N ALA A 72 9.79 0.52 1.93
CA ALA A 72 9.54 -0.45 2.98
C ALA A 72 10.25 -0.05 4.29
N ALA A 73 11.54 0.30 4.19
CA ALA A 73 12.34 0.80 5.32
C ALA A 73 11.73 2.04 5.97
N ALA A 74 11.13 2.95 5.19
CA ALA A 74 10.46 4.13 5.71
C ALA A 74 9.17 3.81 6.50
N LEU A 75 8.47 2.71 6.18
CA LEU A 75 7.31 2.25 6.93
C LEU A 75 7.70 1.59 8.26
N VAL A 76 8.74 0.75 8.24
CA VAL A 76 9.18 0.00 9.43
C VAL A 76 10.15 0.79 10.33
N GLY A 77 10.75 1.86 9.80
CA GLY A 77 11.71 2.70 10.53
C GLY A 77 13.12 2.12 10.62
N ALA A 78 13.45 1.10 9.84
CA ALA A 78 14.73 0.41 9.83
C ALA A 78 15.04 -0.20 8.44
N GLU A 79 16.31 -0.30 8.09
CA GLU A 79 16.74 -1.02 6.89
C GLU A 79 16.76 -2.53 7.18
N MET A 80 15.91 -3.28 6.50
CA MET A 80 15.74 -4.73 6.67
C MET A 80 15.55 -5.40 5.30
N SER A 81 15.64 -6.72 5.24
CA SER A 81 15.41 -7.48 4.00
C SER A 81 14.87 -8.89 4.28
N GLY A 82 14.35 -9.54 3.24
CA GLY A 82 13.83 -10.91 3.32
C GLY A 82 12.67 -11.05 4.28
N GLU A 83 12.59 -12.20 4.94
CA GLU A 83 11.51 -12.56 5.88
C GLU A 83 11.41 -11.59 7.06
N ALA A 84 12.53 -11.14 7.62
CA ALA A 84 12.53 -10.18 8.73
C ALA A 84 11.87 -8.84 8.37
N LEU A 85 12.03 -8.37 7.12
CA LEU A 85 11.33 -7.18 6.62
C LEU A 85 9.82 -7.44 6.50
N VAL A 86 9.42 -8.61 6.00
CA VAL A 86 8.01 -8.99 5.87
C VAL A 86 7.34 -9.05 7.24
N ASP A 87 8.01 -9.64 8.24
CA ASP A 87 7.50 -9.70 9.61
C ASP A 87 7.30 -8.30 10.20
N ALA A 88 8.27 -7.39 10.00
CA ALA A 88 8.15 -6.01 10.44
C ALA A 88 7.01 -5.27 9.73
N LEU A 89 6.79 -5.51 8.44
CA LEU A 89 5.67 -4.93 7.68
C LEU A 89 4.31 -5.45 8.17
N ARG A 90 4.21 -6.74 8.48
CA ARG A 90 3.01 -7.33 9.10
C ARG A 90 2.75 -6.76 10.49
N GLN A 91 3.79 -6.51 11.28
CA GLN A 91 3.65 -5.88 12.60
C GLN A 91 3.08 -4.46 12.54
N VAL A 92 3.36 -3.69 11.48
CA VAL A 92 2.73 -2.38 11.25
C VAL A 92 1.38 -2.47 10.52
N GLY A 93 0.86 -3.68 10.34
CA GLY A 93 -0.47 -3.96 9.80
C GLY A 93 -0.54 -4.20 8.30
N LEU A 94 0.58 -4.18 7.58
CA LEU A 94 0.57 -4.45 6.14
C LEU A 94 0.68 -5.95 5.85
N ASN A 95 -0.46 -6.56 5.56
CA ASN A 95 -0.58 -8.02 5.42
C ASN A 95 -0.12 -8.57 4.05
N ALA A 96 -0.06 -7.74 3.02
CA ALA A 96 0.41 -8.13 1.70
C ALA A 96 1.15 -6.99 0.98
N GLY A 97 2.17 -7.35 0.22
CA GLY A 97 3.02 -6.37 -0.45
C GLY A 97 3.93 -6.96 -1.52
N VAL A 98 4.39 -6.06 -2.39
CA VAL A 98 5.41 -6.35 -3.41
C VAL A 98 6.57 -5.39 -3.21
N ILE A 99 7.77 -5.93 -3.02
CA ILE A 99 8.98 -5.18 -2.75
C ILE A 99 9.97 -5.40 -3.90
N THR A 100 10.12 -4.36 -4.70
CA THR A 100 11.08 -4.32 -5.81
C THR A 100 12.48 -3.96 -5.33
N ALA A 101 13.50 -4.45 -6.04
CA ALA A 101 14.89 -4.33 -5.63
C ALA A 101 15.87 -4.07 -6.79
N GLY A 102 15.45 -3.27 -7.78
CA GLY A 102 16.28 -2.96 -8.94
C GLY A 102 16.55 -4.20 -9.78
N SER A 103 17.81 -4.65 -9.83
CA SER A 103 18.21 -5.87 -10.55
C SER A 103 18.15 -7.14 -9.68
N ALA A 104 17.81 -7.02 -8.40
CA ALA A 104 17.61 -8.16 -7.53
C ALA A 104 16.15 -8.66 -7.60
N PRO A 105 15.89 -9.93 -7.20
CA PRO A 105 14.56 -10.51 -7.24
C PRO A 105 13.51 -9.65 -6.54
N VAL A 106 12.29 -9.69 -7.07
CA VAL A 106 11.12 -9.05 -6.47
C VAL A 106 10.57 -9.96 -5.38
N LEU A 107 10.44 -9.43 -4.16
CA LEU A 107 9.85 -10.14 -3.04
C LEU A 107 8.34 -9.86 -2.99
N GLY A 108 7.53 -10.91 -3.04
CA GLY A 108 6.09 -10.86 -2.84
C GLY A 108 5.70 -11.57 -1.55
N TYR A 109 4.67 -11.06 -0.87
CA TYR A 109 4.10 -11.74 0.29
C TYR A 109 2.62 -11.40 0.47
N ASP A 110 1.90 -12.34 1.08
CA ASP A 110 0.51 -12.22 1.50
C ASP A 110 0.25 -13.15 2.71
N ASP A 111 -1.01 -13.57 2.91
CA ASP A 111 -1.43 -14.52 3.94
C ASP A 111 -1.03 -15.97 3.63
N THR A 112 -0.74 -16.30 2.37
CA THR A 112 -0.35 -17.65 1.94
C THR A 112 1.15 -17.90 2.09
N GLY A 113 1.97 -16.85 2.10
CA GLY A 113 3.40 -16.98 2.34
C GLY A 113 4.24 -15.84 1.78
N ILE A 114 5.51 -16.17 1.51
CA ILE A 114 6.52 -15.27 0.94
C ILE A 114 7.09 -15.98 -0.30
N PHE A 115 7.28 -15.25 -1.40
CA PHE A 115 7.84 -15.76 -2.64
C PHE A 115 8.74 -14.72 -3.32
N GLU A 116 9.64 -15.19 -4.20
CA GLU A 116 10.52 -14.34 -4.99
C GLU A 116 10.28 -14.57 -6.49
N LEU A 117 10.44 -13.51 -7.29
CA LEU A 117 10.35 -13.53 -8.75
C LEU A 117 11.64 -12.97 -9.34
N ASP A 118 12.24 -13.72 -10.28
CA ASP A 118 13.43 -13.34 -11.05
C ASP A 118 13.10 -12.50 -12.30
#